data_AF-A0AAN9K2Z2-F1
#
_entry.id   AF-A0AAN9K2Z2-F1
#
_cell.length_a   1.000
_cell.length_b   1.000
_cell.length_c   1.000
_cell.angle_alpha   90.00
_cell.angle_beta   90.00
_cell.angle_gamma   90.00
#
_symmetry.space_group_name_H-M   'P 1'
#
loop_
_entity.id
_entity.type
_entity.pdbx_description
1 polymer ?
#
loop_
_entity_poly.entity_id
_entity_poly.type
_entity_poly.pdbx_seq_one_letter_code
_entity_poly.pdbx_strand_id
1 'polypeptide(L)'
;MPKPMAIVSEFSAFLLLYLCVTVVSVKYNTGASVLPTKLNVHLVAHSHDDVGWLKTIDQYYVGSNNSIQGACVENVLDSVVNSLQRDQNRKFVFAEMAFFDRWWVEQSPETQAQVRKLVDAGQLEFMYVLCDLFCIPPCLSV
;
A
#
# COMPACT_ATOMS: atom_id res chain seq x y z
N MET A 1 33.57 6.74 53.66
CA MET A 1 33.33 5.47 52.94
C MET A 1 32.14 5.66 52.02
N PRO A 2 32.33 5.73 50.68
CA PRO A 2 31.24 5.95 49.74
C PRO A 2 30.48 4.62 49.48
N LYS A 3 29.14 4.69 49.44
CA LYS A 3 28.26 3.52 49.22
C LYS A 3 28.19 3.17 47.72
N PRO A 4 28.34 1.89 47.33
CA PRO A 4 28.26 1.47 45.94
C PRO A 4 26.81 1.21 45.57
N MET A 5 26.03 2.26 45.28
CA MET A 5 24.59 2.09 44.99
C MET A 5 24.11 2.75 43.69
N ALA A 6 24.95 3.54 43.02
CA ALA A 6 24.57 4.25 41.79
C ALA A 6 24.82 3.44 40.49
N ILE A 7 25.74 2.47 40.50
CA ILE A 7 26.16 1.78 39.26
C ILE A 7 25.10 0.77 38.78
N VAL A 8 24.41 0.06 39.69
CA VAL A 8 23.46 -1.01 39.33
C VAL A 8 22.18 -0.53 38.64
N SER A 9 21.77 0.73 38.84
CA SER A 9 20.54 1.28 38.25
C SER A 9 20.68 1.60 36.77
N GLU A 10 21.85 2.08 36.33
CA GLU A 10 22.06 2.48 34.94
C GLU A 10 22.19 1.25 34.03
N PHE A 11 22.89 0.20 34.47
CA PHE A 11 23.03 -1.05 33.69
C PHE A 11 21.68 -1.76 33.46
N SER A 12 20.75 -1.69 34.42
CA SER A 12 19.41 -2.26 34.27
C SER A 12 18.58 -1.51 33.21
N ALA A 13 18.68 -0.18 33.17
CA ALA A 13 18.03 0.64 32.16
C ALA A 13 18.60 0.40 30.75
N PHE A 14 19.93 0.26 30.63
CA PHE A 14 20.57 -0.08 29.35
C PHE A 14 20.22 -1.50 28.87
N LEU A 15 20.12 -2.48 29.77
CA LEU A 15 19.73 -3.85 29.44
C LEU A 15 18.25 -3.95 29.04
N LEU A 16 17.36 -3.21 29.71
CA LEU A 16 15.94 -3.10 29.34
C LEU A 16 15.76 -2.39 28.00
N LEU A 17 16.54 -1.36 27.70
CA LEU A 17 16.55 -0.71 26.40
C LEU A 17 17.06 -1.67 25.31
N TYR A 18 18.11 -2.45 25.59
CA TYR A 18 18.63 -3.46 24.65
C TYR A 18 17.62 -4.58 24.39
N LEU A 19 16.94 -5.08 25.43
CA LEU A 19 15.86 -6.08 25.30
C LEU A 19 14.61 -5.52 24.59
N CYS A 20 14.29 -4.25 24.81
CA CYS A 20 13.21 -3.55 24.12
C CYS A 20 13.54 -3.30 22.65
N VAL A 21 14.82 -3.09 22.31
CA VAL A 21 15.32 -2.94 20.93
C VAL A 21 15.34 -4.27 20.18
N THR A 22 15.47 -5.40 20.88
CA THR A 22 15.20 -6.74 20.32
C THR A 22 13.70 -7.01 20.16
N VAL A 23 12.93 -6.01 19.70
CA VAL A 23 11.56 -6.20 19.20
C VAL A 23 11.59 -7.41 18.29
N VAL A 24 10.89 -8.46 18.70
CA VAL A 24 10.74 -9.69 17.93
C VAL A 24 9.98 -9.34 16.66
N SER A 25 10.70 -9.04 15.58
CA SER A 25 10.14 -9.00 14.24
C SER A 25 9.71 -10.42 13.90
N VAL A 26 8.44 -10.74 14.14
CA VAL A 26 7.86 -12.01 13.69
C VAL A 26 7.89 -12.00 12.17
N LYS A 27 8.74 -12.84 11.58
CA LYS A 27 8.81 -13.03 10.13
C LYS A 27 7.67 -13.94 9.69
N TYR A 28 6.76 -13.41 8.89
CA TYR A 28 5.69 -14.19 8.27
C TYR A 28 6.19 -14.83 6.97
N ASN A 29 5.76 -16.06 6.70
CA ASN A 29 5.98 -16.68 5.40
C ASN A 29 4.91 -16.20 4.41
N THR A 30 5.23 -15.19 3.62
CA THR A 30 4.32 -14.56 2.64
C THR A 30 4.47 -15.11 1.23
N GLY A 31 5.49 -15.93 0.95
CA GLY A 31 5.81 -16.49 -0.37
C GLY A 31 5.12 -17.82 -0.66
N ALA A 32 3.84 -17.96 -0.29
CA ALA A 32 3.08 -19.18 -0.55
C ALA A 32 2.90 -19.42 -2.05
N SER A 33 2.91 -20.69 -2.47
CA SER A 33 2.72 -21.12 -3.85
C SER A 33 1.51 -22.04 -4.00
N VAL A 34 1.04 -22.18 -5.25
CA VAL A 34 -0.09 -23.04 -5.58
C VAL A 34 0.28 -24.51 -5.39
N LEU A 35 -0.52 -25.24 -4.61
CA LEU A 35 -0.36 -26.67 -4.36
C LEU A 35 -1.45 -27.46 -5.11
N PRO A 36 -1.10 -28.32 -6.09
CA PRO A 36 -2.09 -29.01 -6.93
C PRO A 36 -3.05 -29.93 -6.17
N THR A 37 -2.66 -30.40 -5.00
CA THR A 37 -3.41 -31.36 -4.19
C THR A 37 -4.22 -30.71 -3.07
N LYS A 38 -4.24 -29.37 -2.99
CA LYS A 38 -4.96 -28.63 -1.96
C LYS A 38 -5.87 -27.57 -2.59
N LEU A 39 -6.85 -27.11 -1.83
CA LEU A 39 -7.57 -25.88 -2.16
C LEU A 39 -6.59 -24.71 -2.06
N ASN A 40 -6.51 -23.91 -3.13
CA ASN A 40 -5.69 -22.71 -3.17
C ASN A 40 -6.60 -21.49 -2.99
N VAL A 41 -6.31 -20.69 -1.96
CA VAL A 41 -7.05 -19.45 -1.67
C VAL A 41 -6.21 -18.29 -2.16
N HIS A 42 -6.73 -17.57 -3.16
CA HIS A 42 -6.06 -16.39 -3.72
C HIS A 42 -6.61 -15.13 -3.03
N LEU A 43 -5.76 -14.44 -2.29
CA LEU A 43 -6.09 -13.15 -1.68
C LEU A 43 -5.72 -12.03 -2.66
N VAL A 44 -6.73 -11.35 -3.19
CA VAL A 44 -6.56 -10.26 -4.16
C VAL A 44 -6.87 -8.93 -3.48
N ALA A 45 -5.82 -8.26 -3.01
CA ALA A 45 -5.94 -6.94 -2.39
C ALA A 45 -6.24 -5.88 -3.46
N HIS A 46 -7.27 -5.07 -3.22
CA HIS A 46 -7.75 -4.02 -4.12
C HIS A 46 -8.33 -2.85 -3.32
N SER A 47 -8.48 -1.70 -3.97
CA SER A 47 -9.34 -0.58 -3.52
C SER A 47 -10.35 -0.32 -4.62
N HIS A 48 -11.56 0.06 -4.24
CA HIS A 48 -12.58 0.50 -5.17
C HIS A 48 -12.70 2.01 -5.04
N ASP A 49 -12.23 2.72 -6.06
CA ASP A 49 -12.05 4.17 -6.03
C ASP A 49 -12.96 4.83 -7.06
N ASP A 50 -14.21 5.11 -6.67
CA ASP A 50 -15.21 5.71 -7.57
C ASP A 50 -14.74 7.03 -8.19
N VAL A 51 -14.77 7.11 -9.53
CA VAL A 51 -14.44 8.33 -10.29
C VAL A 51 -15.63 9.31 -10.28
N GLY A 52 -16.05 9.69 -9.08
CA GLY A 52 -17.23 10.51 -8.82
C GLY A 52 -18.45 9.66 -8.47
N TRP A 53 -18.95 9.83 -7.24
CA TRP A 53 -20.17 9.22 -6.72
C TRP A 53 -20.83 10.16 -5.70
N LEU A 54 -20.46 10.08 -4.42
CA LEU A 54 -20.93 11.00 -3.37
C LEU A 54 -20.07 12.26 -3.28
N LYS A 55 -18.79 12.14 -3.62
CA LYS A 55 -17.83 13.25 -3.70
C LYS A 55 -17.41 13.45 -5.15
N THR A 56 -16.89 14.64 -5.45
CA THR A 56 -16.26 14.88 -6.77
C THR A 56 -14.95 14.09 -6.89
N ILE A 57 -14.47 13.89 -8.12
CA ILE A 57 -13.18 13.23 -8.40
C ILE A 57 -12.07 13.90 -7.56
N ASP A 58 -11.98 15.24 -7.58
CA ASP A 58 -10.96 15.96 -6.81
C ASP A 58 -11.08 15.75 -5.31
N GLN A 59 -12.31 15.74 -4.78
CA GLN A 59 -12.54 15.54 -3.35
C GLN A 59 -12.18 14.12 -2.89
N TYR A 60 -12.42 13.11 -3.73
CA TYR A 60 -11.95 11.75 -3.50
C TYR A 60 -10.43 11.65 -3.58
N TYR A 61 -9.80 12.33 -4.54
CA TYR A 61 -8.36 12.29 -4.72
C TYR A 61 -7.61 12.83 -3.50
N VAL A 62 -7.83 14.11 -3.15
CA VAL A 62 -7.10 14.79 -2.05
C VAL A 62 -7.66 14.48 -0.66
N GLY A 63 -8.76 13.74 -0.58
CA GLY A 63 -9.43 13.42 0.68
C GLY A 63 -10.07 14.61 1.39
N SER A 64 -10.64 15.56 0.65
CA SER A 64 -11.40 16.67 1.23
C SER A 64 -12.87 16.32 1.45
N ASN A 65 -13.58 17.09 2.28
CA ASN A 65 -15.00 16.90 2.57
C ASN A 65 -15.36 15.50 3.15
N ASN A 66 -14.51 14.99 4.06
CA ASN A 66 -14.67 13.66 4.65
C ASN A 66 -15.90 13.50 5.57
N SER A 67 -16.62 14.60 5.86
CA SER A 67 -17.92 14.52 6.53
C SER A 67 -18.99 13.81 5.68
N ILE A 68 -18.85 13.79 4.34
CA ILE A 68 -19.73 13.02 3.45
C ILE A 68 -19.30 11.54 3.46
N GLN A 69 -18.01 11.30 3.19
CA GLN A 69 -17.41 9.98 3.14
C GLN A 69 -15.90 10.10 3.37
N GLY A 70 -15.36 9.32 4.32
CA GLY A 70 -13.92 9.24 4.55
C GLY A 70 -13.24 8.45 3.44
N ALA A 71 -12.61 9.14 2.49
CA ALA A 71 -11.94 8.54 1.35
C ALA A 71 -10.86 9.50 0.83
N CYS A 72 -9.67 8.99 0.55
CA CYS A 72 -8.51 9.73 0.01
C CYS A 72 -7.68 8.78 -0.88
N VAL A 73 -7.79 8.92 -2.20
CA VAL A 73 -7.13 8.02 -3.15
C VAL A 73 -5.62 8.24 -3.20
N GLU A 74 -5.15 9.48 -3.00
CA GLU A 74 -3.72 9.80 -2.87
C GLU A 74 -3.08 8.98 -1.74
N ASN A 75 -3.70 8.97 -0.56
CA ASN A 75 -3.21 8.18 0.58
C ASN A 75 -3.23 6.66 0.30
N VAL A 76 -4.20 6.17 -0.47
CA VAL A 76 -4.26 4.75 -0.87
C VAL A 76 -3.04 4.41 -1.73
N LEU A 77 -2.80 5.16 -2.80
CA LEU A 77 -1.68 4.92 -3.71
C LEU A 77 -0.32 5.02 -3.00
N ASP A 78 -0.12 6.07 -2.20
CA ASP A 78 1.11 6.27 -1.42
C ASP A 78 1.38 5.13 -0.45
N SER A 79 0.34 4.70 0.28
CA SER A 79 0.47 3.64 1.28
C SER A 79 0.65 2.27 0.64
N VAL A 80 0.04 2.01 -0.51
CA VAL A 80 0.22 0.77 -1.29
C VAL A 80 1.65 0.68 -1.79
N VAL A 81 2.18 1.72 -2.44
CA VAL A 81 3.56 1.74 -2.94
C VAL A 81 4.55 1.47 -1.81
N ASN A 82 4.39 2.16 -0.68
CA ASN A 82 5.21 1.90 0.52
C ASN A 82 5.06 0.48 1.07
N SER A 83 3.86 -0.09 1.00
CA SER A 83 3.58 -1.43 1.55
C SER A 83 4.11 -2.56 0.66
N LEU A 84 4.07 -2.40 -0.66
CA LEU A 84 4.62 -3.35 -1.63
C LEU A 84 6.15 -3.37 -1.57
N GLN A 85 6.80 -2.23 -1.36
CA GLN A 85 8.27 -2.16 -1.21
C GLN A 85 8.80 -2.94 0.01
N ARG A 86 7.99 -3.13 1.05
CA ARG A 86 8.41 -3.83 2.27
C ARG A 86 8.44 -5.35 2.14
N ASP A 87 7.75 -5.92 1.16
CA ASP A 87 7.69 -7.37 0.96
C ASP A 87 7.38 -7.69 -0.51
N GLN A 88 8.35 -8.33 -1.18
CA GLN A 88 8.27 -8.72 -2.59
C GLN A 88 7.11 -9.66 -2.92
N ASN A 89 6.55 -10.37 -1.93
CA ASN A 89 5.45 -11.31 -2.14
C ASN A 89 4.07 -10.62 -2.10
N ARG A 90 4.00 -9.35 -1.68
CA ARG A 90 2.74 -8.61 -1.66
C ARG A 90 2.33 -8.22 -3.06
N LYS A 91 1.03 -8.29 -3.28
CA LYS A 91 0.36 -7.95 -4.53
C LYS A 91 -0.79 -7.00 -4.27
N PHE A 92 -1.03 -6.09 -5.21
CA PHE A 92 -2.17 -5.20 -5.20
C PHE A 92 -2.65 -4.97 -6.63
N VAL A 93 -3.96 -4.91 -6.82
CA VAL A 93 -4.57 -4.56 -8.11
C VAL A 93 -5.21 -3.18 -8.03
N PHE A 94 -4.96 -2.35 -9.04
CA PHE A 94 -5.52 -1.01 -9.14
C PHE A 94 -6.21 -0.82 -10.49
N ALA A 95 -7.37 -0.16 -10.52
CA ALA A 95 -8.27 -0.22 -11.66
C ALA A 95 -8.52 1.14 -12.32
N GLU A 96 -8.73 2.18 -11.51
CA GLU A 96 -9.23 3.48 -11.99
C GLU A 96 -8.12 4.41 -12.48
N MET A 97 -7.75 4.28 -13.76
CA MET A 97 -6.62 5.01 -14.36
C MET A 97 -6.72 6.54 -14.28
N ALA A 98 -7.92 7.11 -14.15
CA ALA A 98 -8.09 8.56 -13.97
C ALA A 98 -7.40 9.07 -12.69
N PHE A 99 -7.49 8.31 -11.60
CA PHE A 99 -6.79 8.65 -10.35
C PHE A 99 -5.30 8.33 -10.46
N PHE A 100 -4.94 7.20 -11.06
CA PHE A 100 -3.55 6.81 -11.21
C PHE A 100 -2.75 7.81 -12.06
N ASP A 101 -3.31 8.27 -13.19
CA ASP A 101 -2.66 9.24 -14.07
C ASP A 101 -2.42 10.58 -13.36
N ARG A 102 -3.44 11.08 -12.66
CA ARG A 102 -3.29 12.28 -11.83
C ARG A 102 -2.22 12.12 -10.77
N TRP A 103 -2.25 11.02 -10.03
CA TRP A 103 -1.23 10.73 -9.01
C TRP A 103 0.16 10.66 -9.61
N TRP A 104 0.29 9.99 -10.76
CA TRP A 104 1.55 9.72 -11.44
C TRP A 104 2.30 10.99 -11.86
N VAL A 105 1.59 12.00 -12.38
CA VAL A 105 2.19 13.27 -12.81
C VAL A 105 2.67 14.12 -11.63
N GLU A 106 2.14 13.88 -10.42
CA GLU A 106 2.54 14.55 -9.19
C GLU A 106 3.77 13.89 -8.53
N GLN A 107 4.15 12.67 -8.94
CA GLN A 107 5.23 11.91 -8.32
C GLN A 107 6.64 12.34 -8.72
N SER A 108 7.58 12.16 -7.79
CA SER A 108 9.01 12.35 -8.06
C SER A 108 9.56 11.26 -9.01
N PRO A 109 10.67 11.53 -9.74
CA PRO A 109 11.31 10.53 -10.60
C PRO A 109 11.68 9.24 -9.86
N GLU A 110 12.05 9.33 -8.58
CA GLU A 110 12.38 8.21 -7.71
C GLU A 110 11.16 7.33 -7.44
N THR A 111 10.03 7.92 -7.04
CA THR A 111 8.77 7.19 -6.82
C THR A 111 8.29 6.56 -8.12
N GLN A 112 8.35 7.28 -9.24
CA GLN A 112 7.99 6.73 -10.54
C GLN A 112 8.87 5.52 -10.92
N ALA A 113 10.18 5.57 -10.62
CA ALA A 113 11.07 4.42 -10.85
C ALA A 113 10.74 3.24 -9.94
N GLN A 114 10.37 3.49 -8.67
CA GLN A 114 9.93 2.44 -7.75
C GLN A 114 8.65 1.77 -8.25
N VAL A 115 7.66 2.54 -8.67
CA VAL A 115 6.40 2.00 -9.20
C VAL A 115 6.62 1.19 -10.47
N ARG A 116 7.43 1.67 -11.42
CA ARG A 116 7.82 0.88 -12.60
C ARG A 116 8.40 -0.48 -12.21
N LYS A 117 9.31 -0.50 -11.24
CA LYS A 117 9.88 -1.74 -10.69
C LYS A 117 8.81 -2.65 -10.06
N LEU A 118 7.85 -2.10 -9.33
CA LEU A 118 6.74 -2.86 -8.73
C LEU A 118 5.83 -3.48 -9.80
N VAL A 119 5.58 -2.77 -10.89
CA VAL A 119 4.81 -3.26 -12.05
C VAL A 119 5.60 -4.35 -12.78
N ASP A 120 6.88 -4.13 -13.07
CA ASP A 120 7.76 -5.11 -13.72
C ASP A 120 7.90 -6.40 -12.90
N ALA A 121 7.89 -6.28 -11.56
CA ALA A 121 7.91 -7.42 -10.64
C ALA A 121 6.55 -8.10 -10.46
N GLY A 122 5.46 -7.56 -11.03
CA GLY A 122 4.11 -8.06 -10.87
C GLY A 122 3.56 -7.90 -9.44
N GLN A 123 4.08 -6.96 -8.66
CA GLN A 123 3.54 -6.62 -7.34
C GLN A 123 2.37 -5.64 -7.43
N LEU A 124 2.42 -4.73 -8.41
CA LEU A 124 1.32 -3.83 -8.73
C LEU A 124 0.80 -4.21 -10.12
N GLU A 125 -0.45 -4.62 -10.20
CA GLU A 125 -1.09 -5.03 -11.45
C GLU A 125 -2.26 -4.06 -11.76
N PHE A 126 -2.37 -3.64 -13.02
CA PHE A 126 -3.47 -2.79 -13.47
C PHE A 126 -4.60 -3.64 -14.05
N MET A 127 -5.81 -3.45 -13.54
CA MET A 127 -7.01 -4.10 -14.06
C MET A 127 -7.80 -3.11 -14.90
N TYR A 128 -8.05 -3.43 -16.16
CA TYR A 128 -8.95 -2.63 -16.97
C TYR A 128 -10.38 -2.82 -16.48
N VAL A 129 -10.92 -1.81 -15.80
CA VAL A 129 -12.37 -1.73 -15.60
C VAL A 129 -12.96 -1.35 -16.94
N LEU A 130 -13.74 -2.25 -17.53
CA LEU A 130 -14.64 -1.90 -18.62
C LEU A 130 -15.61 -0.86 -18.05
N CYS A 131 -15.40 0.42 -18.34
CA CYS A 131 -16.37 1.48 -18.02
C CYS A 131 -17.72 1.05 -18.59
N ASP A 132 -18.63 0.69 -17.69
CA ASP A 132 -20.02 0.34 -17.87
C ASP A 132 -20.36 -0.48 -19.13
N LEU A 133 -20.69 -1.76 -18.92
CA LEU A 133 -21.39 -2.63 -19.89
C LEU A 133 -22.74 -2.04 -20.39
N PHE A 134 -23.11 -0.81 -20.00
CA PHE A 134 -24.34 -0.13 -20.42
C PHE A 134 -24.19 1.33 -20.86
N CYS A 135 -23.03 1.99 -20.71
CA CYS A 135 -22.87 3.38 -21.14
C CYS A 135 -21.43 3.67 -21.59
N ILE A 136 -21.13 3.51 -22.89
CA ILE A 136 -20.33 4.45 -23.72
C ILE A 136 -20.23 3.88 -25.18
N PRO A 137 -20.69 4.60 -26.22
CA PRO A 137 -20.28 4.37 -27.61
C PRO A 137 -18.84 4.89 -27.83
N PRO A 138 -18.11 4.42 -28.86
CA PRO A 138 -16.69 4.09 -28.77
C PRO A 138 -15.79 5.31 -28.53
N CYS A 139 -15.10 5.33 -27.39
CA CYS A 139 -13.91 6.15 -27.21
C CYS A 139 -12.66 5.30 -27.46
N LEU A 140 -12.23 5.39 -28.72
CA LEU A 140 -10.87 5.31 -29.26
C LEU A 140 -9.81 4.46 -28.52
N SER A 141 -9.43 3.41 -29.24
CA SER A 141 -8.05 2.93 -29.50
C SER A 141 -6.90 3.85 -29.07
N VAL A 142 -6.02 3.28 -28.25
CA VAL A 142 -4.57 3.44 -28.31
C VAL A 142 -3.93 2.07 -28.53
#